data_AF-A0A348AT21-F1
#
_entry.id   AF-A0A348AT21-F1
#
_cell.length_a   1.000
_cell.length_b   1.000
_cell.length_c   1.000
_cell.angle_alpha   90.00
_cell.angle_beta   90.00
_cell.angle_gamma   90.00
#
_symmetry.space_group_name_H-M   'P 1'
#
loop_
_entity.id
_entity.type
_entity.pdbx_description
1 polymer ?
#
loop_
_entity_poly.entity_id
_entity_poly.type
_entity_poly.pdbx_seq_one_letter_code
_entity_poly.pdbx_strand_id
1 'polypeptide(L)' 'GKQTMNLCVVEGGPLPFSEDILSPAFDYGNRVFTEYPQGMVDFFKNSCPAGYTWHRSLLFEDGAVCTASADITV' A
#
# COMPACT_ATOMS: atom_id res chain seq x y z
N GLY A 1 -0.90 4.83 13.73
CA GLY A 1 0.29 5.07 12.89
C GLY A 1 1.34 3.99 13.03
N LYS A 2 0.92 2.73 13.25
CA LYS A 2 1.78 1.55 13.31
C LYS A 2 0.99 0.41 12.69
N GLN A 3 1.65 -0.44 11.95
CA GLN A 3 1.07 -1.67 11.41
C GLN A 3 2.17 -2.72 11.35
N THR A 4 1.78 -3.99 11.30
CA THR A 4 2.67 -5.12 11.09
C THR A 4 1.91 -6.14 10.26
N MET A 5 2.59 -6.72 9.27
CA MET A 5 2.00 -7.72 8.39
C MET A 5 2.97 -8.88 8.23
N ASN A 6 2.42 -10.08 8.10
CA ASN A 6 3.16 -11.26 7.66
C ASN A 6 2.63 -11.65 6.29
N LEU A 7 3.44 -11.46 5.26
CA LEU A 7 3.08 -11.80 3.88
C LEU A 7 3.68 -13.15 3.50
N CYS A 8 2.94 -13.95 2.73
CA CYS A 8 3.38 -15.24 2.21
C CYS A 8 3.04 -15.33 0.73
N VAL A 9 4.01 -15.73 -0.08
CA VAL A 9 3.81 -15.99 -1.51
C VAL A 9 3.16 -17.37 -1.64
N VAL A 10 1.86 -17.40 -1.96
CA VAL A 10 1.08 -18.64 -2.05
C VAL A 10 1.20 -19.34 -3.41
N GLU A 11 1.63 -18.63 -4.45
CA GLU A 11 1.79 -19.13 -5.81
C GLU A 11 2.92 -18.37 -6.53
N GLY A 12 3.64 -19.05 -7.44
CA GLY A 12 4.68 -18.43 -8.27
C GLY A 12 6.00 -18.13 -7.56
N GLY A 13 6.20 -18.67 -6.35
CA GLY A 13 7.45 -18.54 -5.61
C GLY A 13 8.59 -19.43 -6.17
N PRO A 14 9.86 -19.04 -5.96
CA PRO A 14 10.32 -17.78 -5.40
C PRO A 14 10.05 -16.60 -6.35
N LEU A 15 9.86 -15.40 -5.80
CA LEU A 15 9.67 -14.21 -6.64
C LEU A 15 10.91 -13.98 -7.51
N PRO A 16 10.76 -13.66 -8.80
CA PRO A 16 11.89 -13.39 -9.69
C PRO A 16 12.49 -11.99 -9.50
N PHE A 17 12.14 -11.29 -8.41
CA PHE A 17 12.55 -9.94 -8.05
C PHE A 17 12.61 -9.80 -6.53
N SER A 18 13.30 -8.76 -6.03
CA SER A 18 13.32 -8.44 -4.59
C SER A 18 11.93 -8.07 -4.08
N GLU A 19 11.49 -8.68 -2.98
CA GLU A 19 10.24 -8.37 -2.30
C GLU A 19 10.13 -6.91 -1.85
N ASP A 20 11.26 -6.20 -1.70
CA ASP A 20 11.30 -4.80 -1.27
C ASP A 20 10.49 -3.89 -2.20
N ILE A 21 10.41 -4.21 -3.49
CA ILE A 21 9.64 -3.42 -4.47
C ILE A 21 8.13 -3.46 -4.20
N LEU A 22 7.66 -4.43 -3.41
CA LEU A 22 6.25 -4.57 -3.01
C LEU A 22 5.91 -3.78 -1.74
N SER A 23 6.92 -3.38 -0.94
CA SER A 23 6.71 -2.65 0.32
C SER A 23 5.85 -1.37 0.18
N PRO A 24 5.96 -0.55 -0.89
CA PRO A 24 5.13 0.66 -1.01
C PRO A 24 3.65 0.36 -1.26
N ALA A 25 3.33 -0.84 -1.74
CA ALA A 25 1.96 -1.28 -1.97
C ALA A 25 1.32 -1.83 -0.69
N PHE A 26 2.03 -2.63 0.10
CA PHE A 26 1.46 -3.25 1.30
C PHE A 26 1.61 -2.38 2.55
N ASP A 27 2.76 -1.72 2.77
CA ASP A 27 2.93 -0.86 3.95
C ASP A 27 2.33 0.52 3.68
N TYR A 28 2.95 1.29 2.79
CA TYR A 28 2.49 2.65 2.50
C TYR A 28 1.14 2.71 1.76
N GLY A 29 0.70 1.62 1.12
CA GLY A 29 -0.62 1.55 0.52
C GLY A 29 -1.76 1.51 1.55
N ASN A 30 -1.50 0.96 2.74
CA ASN A 30 -2.47 0.85 3.83
C ASN A 30 -2.59 2.14 4.66
N ARG A 31 -2.84 3.27 3.99
CA ARG A 31 -2.86 4.61 4.62
C ARG A 31 -3.93 4.79 5.68
N VAL A 32 -4.94 3.92 5.70
CA VAL A 32 -5.98 3.91 6.74
C VAL A 32 -5.42 3.75 8.16
N PHE A 33 -4.25 3.12 8.34
CA PHE A 33 -3.59 2.97 9.65
C PHE A 33 -2.76 4.18 10.10
N THR A 34 -2.63 5.22 9.26
CA THR A 34 -1.92 6.46 9.61
C THR A 34 -2.58 7.11 10.82
N GLU A 35 -1.79 7.68 11.72
CA GLU A 35 -2.30 8.45 12.85
C GLU A 35 -2.14 9.92 12.55
N TYR A 36 -3.28 10.57 12.32
CA TYR A 36 -3.33 11.99 12.03
C TYR A 36 -3.32 12.78 13.35
N PRO A 37 -2.54 13.87 13.46
CA PRO A 37 -2.58 14.75 14.61
C PRO A 37 -3.99 15.30 14.85
N GLN A 38 -4.26 15.68 16.11
CA GLN A 38 -5.54 16.30 16.46
C GLN A 38 -5.80 17.55 15.61
N GLY A 39 -7.00 17.64 15.04
CA GLY A 39 -7.42 18.75 14.18
C GLY A 39 -7.05 18.61 12.70
N MET A 40 -6.31 17.57 12.31
CA MET A 40 -6.07 17.26 10.91
C MET A 40 -7.16 16.33 10.35
N VAL A 41 -7.63 16.61 9.14
CA VAL A 41 -8.64 15.76 8.47
C VAL A 41 -7.99 14.45 8.02
N ASP A 42 -8.51 13.33 8.52
CA ASP A 42 -8.14 11.99 8.07
C ASP A 42 -8.98 11.58 6.86
N PHE A 43 -8.47 11.88 5.66
CA PHE A 43 -9.14 11.55 4.40
C PHE A 43 -9.44 10.04 4.29
N PHE A 44 -8.47 9.19 4.65
CA PHE A 44 -8.57 7.74 4.41
C PHE A 44 -9.59 7.07 5.32
N LYS A 45 -9.62 7.40 6.61
CA LYS A 45 -10.66 6.86 7.52
C LYS A 45 -12.04 7.42 7.20
N ASN A 46 -12.12 8.69 6.79
CA ASN A 46 -13.40 9.32 6.45
C ASN A 46 -14.01 8.77 5.15
N SER A 47 -13.23 8.12 4.29
CA SER A 47 -13.74 7.42 3.11
C SER A 47 -14.44 6.09 3.47
N CYS A 48 -14.20 5.51 4.64
CA CYS A 48 -14.83 4.27 5.08
C CYS A 48 -16.27 4.52 5.61
N PRO A 49 -17.21 3.58 5.41
CA PRO A 49 -17.00 2.21 4.92
C PRO A 49 -17.02 2.08 3.40
N ALA A 50 -17.47 3.10 2.66
CA ALA A 50 -17.52 3.04 1.19
C ALA A 50 -16.14 2.76 0.56
N GLY A 51 -15.08 3.19 1.25
CA GLY A 51 -13.71 2.89 0.89
C GLY A 51 -13.13 3.86 -0.12
N TYR A 52 -11.96 3.50 -0.65
CA TYR A 52 -11.27 4.27 -1.68
C TYR A 52 -10.38 3.34 -2.51
N THR A 53 -10.10 3.78 -3.73
CA THR A 53 -9.11 3.14 -4.59
C THR A 53 -7.87 4.02 -4.70
N TRP A 54 -6.72 3.40 -4.96
CA TRP A 54 -5.54 4.12 -5.36
C TRP A 54 -4.79 3.38 -6.46
N HIS A 55 -4.08 4.15 -7.29
CA HIS A 55 -3.19 3.66 -8.32
C HIS A 55 -1.84 4.37 -8.21
N ARG A 56 -0.75 3.65 -8.45
CA ARG A 56 0.62 4.18 -8.40
C ARG A 56 1.52 3.49 -9.42
N SER A 57 2.38 4.29 -10.02
CA SER A 57 3.56 3.82 -10.76
C SER A 57 4.82 4.24 -10.01
N LEU A 58 5.68 3.27 -9.71
CA LEU A 58 7.02 3.45 -9.17
C LEU A 58 8.00 3.37 -10.34
N LEU A 59 8.56 4.50 -10.75
CA LEU A 59 9.65 4.57 -11.73
C LEU A 59 10.97 4.50 -10.97
N PHE A 60 11.71 3.42 -11.16
CA PHE A 60 13.05 3.25 -10.61
C PHE A 60 14.08 3.96 -11.48
N GLU A 61 15.21 4.34 -10.88
CA GLU A 61 16.26 5.15 -11.55
C GLU A 61 16.91 4.43 -12.73
N ASP A 62 16.86 3.09 -12.76
CA ASP A 62 17.31 2.25 -13.87
C ASP A 62 16.28 2.14 -15.01
N GLY A 63 15.13 2.83 -14.89
CA GLY A 63 14.05 2.84 -15.85
C GLY A 63 13.03 1.71 -15.65
N ALA A 64 13.20 0.82 -14.68
CA ALA A 64 12.19 -0.18 -14.36
C ALA A 64 10.91 0.50 -13.83
N VAL A 65 9.76 -0.12 -14.10
CA VAL A 65 8.46 0.38 -13.66
C VAL A 65 7.70 -0.70 -12.91
N CYS A 66 7.28 -0.40 -11.69
CA CYS A 66 6.33 -1.22 -10.93
C CYS A 66 5.00 -0.46 -10.81
N THR A 67 3.91 -1.05 -11.31
CA THR A 67 2.56 -0.47 -11.18
C THR A 67 1.75 -1.25 -10.15
N ALA A 68 1.11 -0.55 -9.24
CA ALA A 68 0.24 -1.14 -8.23
C ALA A 68 -1.08 -0.38 -8.15
N SER A 69 -2.15 -1.11 -7.85
CA SER A 69 -3.46 -0.57 -7.53
C SER A 69 -4.07 -1.35 -6.39
N ALA A 70 -4.85 -0.67 -5.56
CA ALA A 70 -5.64 -1.34 -4.54
C ALA A 70 -7.04 -0.72 -4.44
N ASP A 71 -7.97 -1.58 -4.05
CA ASP A 71 -9.30 -1.23 -3.59
C ASP A 71 -9.35 -1.49 -2.09
N ILE A 72 -9.64 -0.45 -1.31
CA ILE A 72 -9.59 -0.48 0.16
C ILE A 72 -11.00 -0.23 0.70
N THR A 73 -11.55 -1.23 1.38
CA THR A 73 -12.83 -1.15 2.09
C THR A 73 -12.65 -1.70 3.52
N VAL A 74 -13.47 -1.23 4.47
CA VAL A 74 -13.43 -1.60 5.90
C VAL A 74 -14.83 -1.89 6.39
#